data_AF-A0A1B0G4Y2-F1
#
_entry.id   AF-A0A1B0G4Y2-F1
#
_cell.length_a   1.000
_cell.length_b   1.000
_cell.length_c   1.000
_cell.angle_alpha   90.00
_cell.angle_beta   90.00
_cell.angle_gamma   90.00
#
_symmetry.space_group_name_H-M   'P 1'
#
loop_
_entity.id
_entity.type
_entity.pdbx_description
1 polymer ?
#
loop_
_entity_poly.entity_id
_entity_poly.type
_entity_poly.pdbx_seq_one_letter_code
_entity_poly.pdbx_strand_id
1 'polypeptide(L)' 'MKSRLSAEDKRKKVKGILMLMQPCDHIIEIAFPLRRDSGDYEMITGYRAQHSTHRIPTKG' A
#
# COMPACT_ATOMS: atom_id res chain seq x y z
N MET A 1 -27.67 1.97 7.21
CA MET A 1 -28.25 3.30 7.53
C MET A 1 -28.16 4.21 6.30
N LYS A 2 -29.30 4.61 5.71
CA LYS A 2 -29.29 5.70 4.70
C LYS A 2 -29.11 7.02 5.45
N SER A 3 -27.89 7.51 5.53
CA SER A 3 -27.61 8.82 6.13
C SER A 3 -28.34 9.91 5.34
N ARG A 4 -29.05 10.79 6.05
CA ARG A 4 -29.79 11.94 5.50
C ARG A 4 -28.83 13.09 5.13
N LEU A 5 -27.80 12.77 4.35
CA LEU A 5 -26.78 13.71 3.88
C LEU A 5 -27.29 14.49 2.67
N SER A 6 -26.91 15.77 2.58
CA SER A 6 -27.11 16.58 1.38
C SER A 6 -26.43 15.92 0.17
N ALA A 7 -26.91 16.24 -1.03
CA ALA A 7 -26.31 15.74 -2.28
C ALA A 7 -24.82 16.15 -2.40
N GLU A 8 -24.48 17.34 -1.89
CA GLU A 8 -23.11 17.85 -1.89
C GLU A 8 -22.21 17.07 -0.92
N ASP A 9 -22.69 16.79 0.30
CA ASP A 9 -21.94 16.01 1.29
C ASP A 9 -21.68 14.59 0.81
N LYS A 10 -22.61 14.00 0.05
CA LYS A 10 -22.41 12.71 -0.61
C LYS A 10 -21.27 12.77 -1.62
N ARG A 11 -21.20 13.82 -2.45
CA ARG A 11 -20.09 14.02 -3.41
C ARG A 11 -18.76 14.18 -2.69
N LYS A 12 -18.71 14.99 -1.64
CA LYS A 12 -17.52 15.18 -0.79
C LYS A 12 -17.05 13.86 -0.17
N LYS A 13 -17.97 13.06 0.37
CA LYS A 13 -17.68 11.75 0.95
C LYS A 13 -17.12 10.77 -0.09
N VAL A 14 -17.75 10.66 -1.26
CA VAL A 14 -17.26 9.80 -2.36
C VAL A 14 -15.85 10.22 -2.79
N LYS A 15 -15.62 11.52 -2.96
CA LYS A 15 -14.29 12.05 -3.28
C LYS A 15 -13.26 11.68 -2.21
N GLY A 16 -13.59 11.82 -0.93
CA GLY A 16 -12.69 11.45 0.17
C GLY A 16 -12.32 9.96 0.18
N ILE A 17 -13.30 9.08 -0.09
CA ILE A 17 -13.05 7.64 -0.19
C ILE A 17 -12.11 7.31 -1.35
N LEU A 18 -12.33 7.92 -2.52
CA LEU A 18 -11.45 7.73 -3.68
C LEU A 18 -10.02 8.22 -3.40
N MET A 19 -9.88 9.35 -2.71
CA MET A 19 -8.57 9.86 -2.29
C MET A 19 -7.88 8.93 -1.30
N LEU A 20 -8.62 8.27 -0.41
CA LEU A 20 -8.08 7.28 0.52
C LEU A 20 -7.61 6.00 -0.19
N MET A 21 -8.33 5.58 -1.25
CA MET A 21 -7.99 4.37 -2.01
C MET A 21 -6.80 4.55 -2.97
N GLN A 22 -6.44 5.79 -3.27
CA GLN A 22 -5.41 6.10 -4.27
C GLN A 22 -3.96 5.76 -3.85
N PRO A 23 -3.48 6.10 -2.63
CA PRO A 23 -2.12 5.77 -2.21
C PRO A 23 -1.96 4.29 -1.84
N CYS A 24 -0.71 3.82 -1.67
CA CYS A 24 -0.44 2.51 -1.06
C CYS A 24 -0.53 2.60 0.46
N ASP A 25 -1.21 1.64 1.09
CA ASP A 25 -1.31 1.55 2.55
C ASP A 25 0.07 1.36 3.20
N HIS A 26 0.91 0.49 2.64
CA HIS A 26 2.24 0.19 3.18
C HIS A 26 3.27 0.01 2.07
N ILE A 27 4.47 0.53 2.30
CA ILE A 27 5.64 0.31 1.42
C ILE A 27 6.80 -0.05 2.34
N ILE A 28 7.48 -1.15 2.03
CA ILE A 28 8.69 -1.57 2.74
C ILE A 28 9.87 -1.58 1.76
N GLU A 29 10.96 -0.97 2.20
CA GLU A 29 12.29 -1.07 1.61
C GLU A 29 13.16 -1.90 2.56
N ILE A 30 13.84 -2.91 2.02
CA ILE A 30 14.69 -3.82 2.79
C ILE A 30 16.04 -3.87 2.12
N ALA A 31 17.11 -3.61 2.88
CA ALA A 31 18.48 -3.84 2.46
C ALA A 31 19.06 -4.96 3.33
N PHE A 32 19.54 -6.04 2.70
CA PHE A 32 20.13 -7.17 3.42
C PHE A 32 21.40 -7.67 2.73
N PRO A 33 22.43 -8.08 3.51
CA PRO A 33 23.65 -8.66 2.95
C PRO A 33 23.40 -10.10 2.51
N LEU A 34 23.83 -10.45 1.30
CA LEU A 34 23.86 -11.81 0.77
C LEU A 34 25.31 -12.22 0.54
N ARG A 35 25.68 -13.40 1.03
CA ARG A 35 26.95 -14.04 0.66
C ARG A 35 26.77 -14.78 -0.66
N ARG A 36 27.53 -14.39 -1.68
CA ARG A 36 27.55 -15.02 -3.01
C ARG A 36 28.33 -16.33 -2.98
N ASP A 37 28.15 -17.16 -4.00
CA ASP A 37 28.89 -18.41 -4.17
C ASP A 37 30.42 -18.19 -4.30
N SER A 38 30.84 -16.99 -4.74
CA SER A 38 32.26 -16.57 -4.76
C SER A 38 32.85 -16.34 -3.37
N GLY A 39 32.02 -16.24 -2.33
CA GLY A 39 32.41 -15.92 -0.97
C GLY A 39 32.27 -14.44 -0.60
N ASP A 40 32.06 -13.56 -1.57
CA ASP A 40 31.89 -12.12 -1.37
C ASP A 40 30.52 -11.78 -0.76
N TYR A 41 30.45 -10.68 -0.01
CA TYR A 41 29.20 -10.12 0.50
C TYR A 41 28.70 -9.00 -0.41
N GLU A 42 27.44 -9.07 -0.79
CA GLU A 42 26.76 -8.06 -1.58
C GLU A 42 25.52 -7.56 -0.84
N MET A 43 25.29 -6.25 -0.86
CA MET A 43 24.08 -5.67 -0.30
C MET A 43 22.96 -5.71 -1.35
N ILE A 44 21.86 -6.41 -1.06
CA ILE A 44 20.68 -6.46 -1.94
C ILE A 44 19.60 -5.56 -1.36
N THR A 45 19.09 -4.66 -2.19
CA THR A 45 17.92 -3.82 -1.87
C THR A 45 16.67 -4.38 -2.54
N GLY A 46 15.61 -4.58 -1.76
CA GLY A 46 14.30 -5.04 -2.22
C GLY A 46 13.19 -4.11 -1.76
N TYR A 47 12.09 -4.09 -2.52
CA TYR A 47 10.92 -3.27 -2.25
C TYR A 47 9.65 -4.12 -2.31
N ARG A 48 8.70 -3.88 -1.40
CA ARG A 48 7.34 -4.43 -1.49
C ARG A 48 6.32 -3.36 -1.11
N ALA A 49 5.43 -3.05 -2.05
CA ALA A 49 4.28 -2.18 -1.81
C ALA A 49 3.01 -3.02 -1.62
N GLN A 50 2.27 -2.75 -0.55
CA GLN A 50 0.92 -3.26 -0.33
C GLN A 50 -0.06 -2.12 -0.59
N HIS A 51 -0.75 -2.20 -1.73
CA HIS A 51 -1.60 -1.09 -2.18
C HIS A 51 -2.83 -0.89 -1.29
N SER A 52 -3.53 -1.98 -0.96
CA SER A 52 -4.76 -1.90 -0.17
C SER A 52 -4.94 -3.14 0.71
N THR A 53 -5.40 -2.92 1.93
CA THR A 53 -5.71 -3.93 2.96
C THR A 53 -7.20 -4.14 3.16
N HIS A 54 -8.06 -3.52 2.34
CA HIS A 54 -9.52 -3.66 2.45
C HIS A 54 -9.99 -5.13 2.35
N ARG A 55 -9.19 -5.98 1.70
CA ARG A 55 -9.34 -7.43 1.66
C ARG A 55 -7.99 -8.09 1.92
N ILE A 56 -7.98 -9.07 2.82
CA ILE A 56 -6.79 -9.82 3.21
C ILE A 56 -6.86 -11.28 2.70
N PRO A 57 -5.72 -11.92 2.38
CA PRO A 57 -4.37 -11.35 2.32
C PRO A 57 -4.16 -10.45 1.10
N THR A 58 -3.15 -9.57 1.17
CA THR A 58 -2.71 -8.79 0.00
C THR A 58 -2.06 -9.71 -1.03
N LYS A 59 -2.36 -9.49 -2.32
CA LYS A 59 -1.85 -10.33 -3.41
C LYS A 59 -1.06 -9.49 -4.40
N GLY A 60 0.16 -9.94 -4.67
CA GLY A 60 1.16 -9.27 -5.50
C GLY A 60 2.50 -9.97 -5.37
#